data_AF-A0A2N9NUQ5-F1
#
_entry.id   AF-A0A2N9NUQ5-F1
#
_cell.length_a   1.000
_cell.length_b   1.000
_cell.length_c   1.000
_cell.angle_alpha   90.00
_cell.angle_beta   90.00
_cell.angle_gamma   90.00
#
_symmetry.space_group_name_H-M   'P 1'
#
loop_
_entity.id
_entity.type
_entity.pdbx_description
1 polymer ?
#
loop_
_entity_poly.entity_id
_entity_poly.type
_entity_poly.pdbx_seq_one_letter_code
_entity_poly.pdbx_strand_id
1 'polypeptide(L)'
;MTIDDFTSSLRSYWRSELLRGALFMALLGATSLPTVFVVRRLDRAGFDTIAVVAVSVSYAVIAALMFYVLAPMRRKYLRKLQGDCPTCGKLLLGKRSRAVIASGRCPDCGSQILQ
;
A
#
# COMPACT_ATOMS: atom_id res chain seq x y z
N MET A 1 11.54 -19.83 13.41
CA MET A 1 11.52 -18.35 13.47
C MET A 1 10.98 -17.99 14.84
N THR A 2 11.59 -17.07 15.59
CA THR A 2 11.10 -16.73 16.93
C THR A 2 9.87 -15.83 16.83
N ILE A 3 9.04 -15.81 17.89
CA ILE A 3 7.86 -14.93 17.97
C ILE A 3 8.27 -13.45 17.89
N ASP A 4 9.41 -13.10 18.47
CA ASP A 4 9.93 -11.72 18.45
C ASP A 4 10.36 -11.28 17.03
N ASP A 5 10.98 -12.18 16.26
CA ASP A 5 11.32 -11.90 14.85
C ASP A 5 10.07 -11.71 13.97
N PHE A 6 9.01 -12.50 14.23
CA PHE A 6 7.77 -12.39 13.46
C PHE A 6 6.99 -11.11 13.80
N THR A 7 6.94 -10.73 15.08
CA THR A 7 6.27 -9.50 15.51
C THR A 7 7.00 -8.24 15.06
N SER A 8 8.33 -8.24 15.05
CA SER A 8 9.12 -7.13 14.49
C SER A 8 8.89 -6.97 12.98
N SER A 9 8.80 -8.08 12.24
CA SER A 9 8.46 -8.11 10.81
C SER A 9 7.05 -7.59 10.54
N LEU A 10 6.08 -7.94 11.39
CA LEU A 10 4.72 -7.40 11.32
C LEU A 10 4.65 -5.91 11.60
N ARG A 11 5.41 -5.41 12.58
CA ARG A 11 5.46 -3.99 12.90
C ARG A 11 6.07 -3.17 11.76
N SER A 12 7.15 -3.67 11.16
CA SER A 12 7.76 -3.05 9.97
C SER A 12 6.79 -3.03 8.78
N TYR A 13 6.08 -4.14 8.56
CA TYR A 13 5.03 -4.24 7.55
C TYR A 13 3.92 -3.19 7.78
N TRP A 14 3.36 -3.12 8.99
CA TRP A 14 2.31 -2.16 9.35
C TRP A 14 2.76 -0.72 9.22
N ARG A 15 3.99 -0.39 9.64
CA ARG A 15 4.56 0.94 9.51
C ARG A 15 4.70 1.36 8.05
N SER A 16 5.10 0.43 7.17
CA SER A 16 5.18 0.69 5.74
C SER A 16 3.79 0.86 5.08
N GLU A 17 2.78 0.13 5.54
CA GLU A 17 1.42 0.23 5.03
C GLU A 17 0.74 1.53 5.51
N LEU A 18 0.97 1.94 6.77
CA LEU A 18 0.56 3.24 7.29
C LEU A 18 1.24 4.41 6.56
N LEU A 19 2.55 4.32 6.34
CA LEU A 19 3.28 5.36 5.60
C LEU A 19 2.74 5.51 4.18
N ARG A 20 2.42 4.39 3.51
CA ARG A 20 1.79 4.38 2.19
C ARG A 20 0.38 4.96 2.22
N GLY A 21 -0.42 4.61 3.22
CA GLY A 21 -1.76 5.18 3.41
C GLY A 21 -1.71 6.69 3.67
N ALA A 22 -0.74 7.17 4.45
CA ALA A 22 -0.51 8.58 4.68
C ALA A 22 -0.08 9.31 3.40
N LEU A 23 0.85 8.73 2.63
CA LEU A 23 1.26 9.26 1.31
C LEU A 23 0.08 9.31 0.33
N PHE A 24 -0.78 8.29 0.36
CA PHE A 24 -2.02 8.24 -0.44
C PHE A 24 -2.96 9.38 -0.07
N MET A 25 -3.21 9.60 1.22
CA MET A 25 -4.04 10.70 1.70
C MET A 25 -3.42 12.08 1.40
N ALA A 26 -2.09 12.20 1.50
CA ALA A 26 -1.37 13.41 1.16
C ALA A 26 -1.46 13.73 -0.34
N LEU A 27 -1.31 12.73 -1.21
CA LEU A 27 -1.49 12.89 -2.65
C LEU A 27 -2.93 13.26 -3.00
N LEU A 28 -3.92 12.61 -2.38
CA LEU A 28 -5.32 12.99 -2.55
C LEU A 28 -5.59 14.43 -2.13
N GLY A 29 -5.08 14.86 -0.97
CA GLY A 29 -5.18 16.25 -0.51
C GLY A 29 -4.43 17.23 -1.41
N ALA A 30 -3.26 16.86 -1.93
CA ALA A 30 -2.53 17.68 -2.88
C ALA A 30 -3.28 17.83 -4.21
N THR A 31 -4.03 16.80 -4.64
CA THR A 31 -4.87 16.86 -5.84
C THR A 31 -6.18 17.61 -5.62
N SER A 32 -6.69 17.75 -4.39
CA SER A 32 -7.92 18.52 -4.13
C SER A 32 -7.70 20.03 -4.14
N LEU A 33 -6.47 20.50 -3.93
CA LEU A 33 -6.13 21.92 -4.04
C LEU A 33 -6.32 22.49 -5.46
N PRO A 34 -5.80 21.87 -6.54
CA PRO A 34 -6.03 22.35 -7.90
C PRO A 34 -7.49 22.22 -8.34
N THR A 35 -8.26 21.25 -7.86
CA THR A 35 -9.69 21.16 -8.20
C THR A 35 -10.48 22.34 -7.64
N VAL A 36 -10.24 22.75 -6.40
CA VAL A 36 -10.88 23.93 -5.81
C VAL A 36 -10.45 25.23 -6.53
N PHE A 37 -9.17 25.31 -6.92
CA PHE A 37 -8.67 26.47 -7.66
C PHE A 37 -9.26 26.55 -9.07
N VAL A 38 -9.43 25.41 -9.74
CA VAL A 38 -10.05 25.32 -11.07
C VAL A 38 -11.54 25.65 -11.01
N VAL A 39 -12.28 25.16 -9.99
CA VAL A 39 -13.70 25.51 -9.81
C VAL A 39 -13.87 27.03 -9.63
N ARG A 40 -13.05 27.67 -8.80
CA ARG A 40 -13.09 29.13 -8.63
C ARG A 40 -12.70 29.92 -9.87
N ARG A 41 -11.91 29.35 -10.78
CA ARG A 41 -11.57 29.98 -12.07
C ARG A 41 -12.62 29.70 -13.15
N LEU A 42 -13.26 28.54 -13.11
CA LEU A 42 -14.37 28.14 -14.00
C LEU A 42 -15.54 29.12 -13.88
N ASP A 43 -15.87 29.53 -12.65
CA ASP A 43 -16.92 30.53 -12.37
C ASP A 43 -16.62 31.92 -12.96
N ARG A 44 -15.35 32.21 -13.30
CA ARG A 44 -14.93 33.53 -13.82
C ARG A 44 -14.63 33.56 -15.32
N ALA A 45 -14.22 32.45 -15.93
CA ALA A 45 -13.64 32.45 -17.28
C ALA A 45 -14.52 31.78 -18.36
N GLY A 46 -15.60 31.09 -17.99
CA GLY A 46 -16.31 30.23 -18.94
C GLY A 46 -15.58 28.92 -19.21
N PHE A 47 -16.30 27.94 -19.73
CA PHE A 47 -15.88 26.53 -19.80
C PHE A 47 -14.68 26.34 -20.75
N ASP A 48 -13.47 26.30 -20.20
CA ASP A 48 -12.25 26.10 -20.99
C ASP A 48 -11.84 24.62 -20.98
N THR A 49 -12.17 23.90 -22.05
CA THR A 49 -11.96 22.46 -22.24
C THR A 49 -10.52 22.02 -21.96
N ILE A 50 -9.55 22.91 -22.19
CA ILE A 50 -8.12 22.69 -21.96
C ILE A 50 -7.82 22.51 -20.46
N ALA A 51 -8.50 23.25 -19.58
CA ALA A 51 -8.32 23.13 -18.13
C ALA A 51 -8.81 21.77 -17.62
N VAL A 52 -9.93 21.28 -18.15
CA VAL A 52 -10.49 19.97 -17.78
C VAL A 52 -9.55 18.84 -18.22
N VAL A 53 -9.03 18.92 -19.44
CA VAL A 53 -8.08 17.92 -19.97
C VAL A 53 -6.80 17.90 -19.14
N ALA A 54 -6.22 19.07 -18.83
CA ALA A 54 -5.02 19.16 -18.00
C ALA A 54 -5.21 18.54 -16.60
N VAL A 55 -6.37 18.74 -15.98
CA VAL A 55 -6.72 18.11 -14.69
C VAL A 55 -6.87 16.58 -14.85
N SER A 56 -7.58 16.11 -15.87
CA SER A 56 -7.74 14.66 -16.08
C SER A 56 -6.41 13.93 -16.32
N VAL A 57 -5.50 14.54 -17.09
CA VAL A 57 -4.19 13.97 -17.40
C VAL A 57 -3.31 13.94 -16.16
N SER A 58 -3.33 15.00 -15.34
CA SER A 58 -2.58 15.02 -14.09
C SER A 58 -3.09 13.97 -13.09
N TYR A 59 -4.41 13.76 -12.99
CA TYR A 59 -4.97 12.65 -12.20
C TYR A 59 -4.56 11.27 -12.74
N ALA A 60 -4.57 11.06 -14.06
CA ALA A 60 -4.18 9.79 -14.67
C ALA A 60 -2.69 9.47 -14.45
N VAL A 61 -1.80 10.47 -14.56
CA VAL A 61 -0.36 10.32 -14.30
C VAL A 61 -0.10 9.99 -12.82
N ILE A 62 -0.80 10.66 -11.90
CA ILE A 62 -0.70 10.37 -10.48
C ILE A 62 -1.17 8.94 -10.19
N ALA A 63 -2.30 8.51 -10.74
CA ALA A 63 -2.80 7.14 -10.58
C ALA A 63 -1.83 6.09 -11.14
N ALA A 64 -1.21 6.35 -12.30
CA ALA A 64 -0.22 5.46 -12.90
C ALA A 64 1.05 5.36 -12.03
N LEU A 65 1.56 6.48 -11.53
CA LEU A 65 2.69 6.51 -10.59
C LEU A 65 2.37 5.74 -9.30
N MET A 66 1.15 5.88 -8.78
CA MET A 66 0.69 5.12 -7.61
C MET A 66 0.71 3.62 -7.88
N PHE A 67 0.18 3.16 -9.01
CA PHE A 67 0.17 1.74 -9.36
C PHE A 67 1.60 1.19 -9.52
N TYR A 68 2.47 1.97 -10.16
CA TYR A 68 3.85 1.61 -10.42
C TYR A 68 4.70 1.52 -9.13
N VAL A 69 4.45 2.38 -8.14
CA VAL A 69 5.17 2.34 -6.86
C VAL A 69 4.61 1.23 -5.95
N LEU A 70 3.30 1.02 -5.90
CA LEU A 70 2.69 0.05 -4.98
C LEU A 70 2.86 -1.41 -5.41
N ALA A 71 2.77 -1.73 -6.70
CA ALA A 71 2.70 -3.12 -7.15
C ALA A 71 4.03 -3.92 -7.04
N PRO A 72 5.18 -3.44 -7.56
CA PRO A 72 6.43 -4.21 -7.58
C PRO A 72 7.17 -4.18 -6.23
N MET A 73 7.07 -3.08 -5.47
CA MET A 73 7.72 -2.93 -4.16
C MET A 73 7.16 -3.90 -3.12
N ARG A 74 5.85 -4.19 -3.17
CA ARG A 74 5.20 -5.07 -2.20
C ARG A 74 5.81 -6.47 -2.24
N ARG A 75 6.00 -7.06 -3.42
CA ARG A 75 6.59 -8.41 -3.56
C ARG A 75 8.06 -8.49 -3.13
N LYS A 76 8.90 -7.53 -3.53
CA LYS A 76 10.33 -7.53 -3.14
C LYS A 76 10.52 -7.30 -1.64
N TYR A 77 9.73 -6.42 -1.05
CA TYR A 77 9.84 -6.11 0.38
C TYR A 77 9.31 -7.25 1.26
N LEU A 78 8.21 -7.89 0.86
CA LEU A 78 7.66 -9.05 1.56
C LEU A 78 8.63 -10.25 1.58
N ARG A 79 9.33 -10.50 0.46
CA ARG A 79 10.40 -11.52 0.42
C ARG A 79 11.57 -11.19 1.35
N LYS A 80 11.92 -9.91 1.49
CA LYS A 80 12.99 -9.46 2.42
C LYS A 80 12.60 -9.64 3.90
N LEU A 81 11.32 -9.54 4.23
CA LEU A 81 10.82 -9.69 5.60
C LEU A 81 10.72 -11.14 6.07
N GLN A 82 11.15 -12.13 5.26
CA GLN A 82 11.02 -13.57 5.56
C GLN A 82 9.60 -13.95 6.02
N GLY A 83 8.59 -13.23 5.52
CA GLY A 83 7.20 -13.48 5.88
C GLY A 83 6.58 -14.68 5.17
N ASP A 84 7.39 -15.48 4.51
CA ASP A 84 6.99 -16.67 3.77
C ASP A 84 7.21 -17.90 4.64
N CYS A 85 6.32 -18.89 4.54
CA CYS A 85 6.53 -20.16 5.20
C CYS A 85 7.75 -20.88 4.59
N PRO A 86 8.74 -21.32 5.39
CA PRO A 86 9.92 -22.01 4.86
C PRO A 86 9.57 -23.35 4.18
N THR A 87 8.44 -23.95 4.55
CA THR A 87 8.00 -25.26 4.05
C THR A 87 7.22 -25.15 2.74
N CYS A 88 6.30 -24.18 2.62
CA CYS A 88 5.40 -24.08 1.47
C CYS A 88 5.57 -22.80 0.64
N GLY A 89 6.44 -21.87 1.06
CA GLY A 89 6.72 -20.60 0.37
C GLY A 89 5.54 -19.64 0.32
N LYS A 90 4.44 -19.92 1.02
CA LYS A 90 3.26 -19.05 1.06
C LYS A 90 3.43 -17.90 2.04
N LEU A 91 2.87 -16.75 1.65
CA LEU A 91 2.96 -15.50 2.38
C LEU A 91 2.06 -15.51 3.64
N LEU A 92 2.68 -15.29 4.80
CA LEU A 92 2.05 -15.31 6.12
C LEU A 92 1.71 -13.90 6.65
N LEU A 93 2.34 -12.87 6.08
CA LEU A 93 2.10 -11.47 6.43
C LEU A 93 0.73 -10.97 5.94
N GLY A 94 0.11 -10.05 6.68
CA GLY A 94 -1.20 -9.47 6.33
C GLY A 94 -2.38 -10.17 7.03
N LYS A 95 -3.44 -10.54 6.28
CA LYS A 95 -4.68 -11.11 6.88
C LYS A 95 -4.45 -12.43 7.63
N ARG A 96 -3.42 -13.19 7.24
CA ARG A 96 -3.11 -14.52 7.79
C ARG A 96 -2.23 -14.47 9.04
N SER A 97 -1.65 -13.30 9.37
CA SER A 97 -0.67 -13.18 10.44
C SER A 97 -1.25 -13.48 11.83
N ARG A 98 -2.51 -13.09 12.08
CA ARG A 98 -3.20 -13.38 13.35
C ARG A 98 -3.37 -14.88 13.60
N ALA A 99 -3.69 -15.64 12.55
CA ALA A 99 -3.83 -17.09 12.64
C ALA A 99 -2.48 -17.76 12.94
N VAL A 100 -1.40 -17.25 12.35
CA VAL A 100 -0.04 -17.76 12.59
C VAL A 100 0.42 -17.44 14.01
N ILE A 101 0.20 -16.22 14.52
CA ILE A 101 0.56 -15.86 15.90
C ILE A 101 -0.20 -16.71 16.93
N ALA A 102 -1.50 -16.93 16.71
CA ALA A 102 -2.33 -17.68 17.66
C ALA A 102 -2.03 -19.19 17.68
N SER A 103 -1.70 -19.77 16.52
CA SER A 103 -1.51 -21.22 16.39
C SER A 103 -0.04 -21.67 16.37
N GLY A 104 0.89 -20.74 16.12
CA GLY A 104 2.29 -21.04 15.86
C GLY A 104 2.55 -21.80 14.54
N ARG A 105 1.51 -22.05 13.73
CA ARG A 105 1.53 -22.93 12.56
C ARG A 105 1.15 -22.20 11.28
N CYS A 106 1.55 -22.77 10.15
CA CYS A 106 1.12 -22.31 8.84
C CYS A 106 -0.37 -22.65 8.62
N PRO A 107 -1.23 -21.70 8.21
CA PRO A 107 -2.63 -22.01 7.91
C PRO A 107 -2.81 -22.85 6.65
N ASP A 108 -1.81 -22.90 5.76
CA ASP A 108 -1.91 -23.65 4.50
C ASP A 108 -1.32 -25.06 4.59
N CYS A 109 -0.13 -25.22 5.18
CA CYS A 109 0.55 -26.51 5.26
C CYS A 109 0.60 -27.11 6.67
N GLY A 110 0.11 -26.40 7.69
CA GLY A 110 0.09 -26.89 9.07
C GLY A 110 1.45 -26.99 9.76
N SER A 111 2.56 -26.73 9.06
CA SER A 111 3.91 -26.84 9.64
C SER A 111 4.10 -25.81 10.77
N GLN A 112 4.76 -26.23 11.85
CA GLN A 112 5.12 -25.35 12.95
C GLN A 112 6.22 -24.38 12.49
N ILE A 113 5.96 -23.08 12.59
CA ILE A 113 6.86 -22.02 12.09
C ILE A 113 7.42 -21.18 13.23
N LEU A 114 6.57 -20.94 14.23
CA LEU A 114 6.91 -20.24 15.46
C LEU A 114 7.22 -21.27 16.53
N GLN A 115 8.42 -21.16 17.09
CA GLN A 115 8.96 -22.03 18.13
C GLN A 115 9.43 -21.16 19.29
#